data_AF-A0A2M6W3Y3-F1
#
_entry.id   AF-A0A2M6W3Y3-F1
#
_cell.length_a   1.000
_cell.length_b   1.000
_cell.length_c   1.000
_cell.angle_alpha   90.00
_cell.angle_beta   90.00
_cell.angle_gamma   90.00
#
_symmetry.space_group_name_H-M   'P 1'
#
loop_
_entity.id
_entity.type
_entity.pdbx_description
1 polymer ?
#
loop_
_entity_poly.entity_id
_entity_poly.type
_entity_poly.pdbx_seq_one_letter_code
_entity_poly.pdbx_strand_id
1 'polypeptide(L)' 'MVIIVVPAYNEAKNIGRVLSGLLKHGWREIIVVDDGSADDTAIIAE' A
#
# COMPACT_ATOMS: atom_id res chain seq x y z
N MET A 1 2.55 -4.93 -19.43
CA MET A 1 2.71 -3.99 -18.31
C MET A 1 1.66 -4.32 -17.27
N VAL A 2 2.03 -4.42 -16.00
CA VAL A 2 1.13 -4.82 -14.92
C VAL A 2 1.27 -3.79 -13.80
N ILE A 3 0.15 -3.19 -13.42
CA ILE A 3 0.06 -2.24 -12.31
C ILE A 3 -0.68 -2.92 -11.18
N ILE A 4 -0.15 -2.84 -9.97
CA ILE A 4 -0.81 -3.35 -8.77
C ILE A 4 -1.54 -2.20 -8.09
N VAL A 5 -2.86 -2.33 -7.96
CA VAL A 5 -3.68 -1.39 -7.20
C VAL A 5 -3.96 -1.99 -5.83
N VAL A 6 -3.64 -1.25 -4.77
CA VAL A 6 -3.85 -1.63 -3.38
C VAL A 6 -4.87 -0.66 -2.76
N PRO A 7 -6.16 -1.03 -2.68
CA PRO A 7 -7.11 -0.26 -1.89
C PRO A 7 -6.76 -0.41 -0.40
N ALA A 8 -6.81 0.68 0.35
CA ALA A 8 -6.47 0.70 1.77
C ALA A 8 -7.49 1.52 2.57
N TYR A 9 -7.90 0.99 3.72
CA TYR A 9 -8.75 1.67 4.70
C TYR A 9 -8.42 1.15 6.10
N ASN A 10 -7.85 2.00 6.96
CA ASN A 10 -7.39 1.65 8.31
C ASN A 10 -6.43 0.45 8.37
N GLU A 11 -5.47 0.41 7.44
CA GLU A 11 -4.47 -0.63 7.25
C GLU A 11 -3.08 -0.26 7.84
N ALA A 12 -2.98 0.70 8.77
CA ALA A 12 -1.70 1.14 9.32
C ALA A 12 -0.83 -0.01 9.87
N LYS A 13 -1.47 -1.08 10.37
CA LYS A 13 -0.78 -2.27 10.91
C LYS A 13 -0.24 -3.22 9.84
N ASN A 14 -0.71 -3.14 8.60
CA ASN A 14 -0.43 -4.12 7.54
C ASN A 14 0.19 -3.51 6.28
N ILE A 15 -0.18 -2.29 5.91
CA ILE A 15 0.13 -1.71 4.60
C ILE A 15 1.65 -1.72 4.32
N GLY A 16 2.47 -1.34 5.29
CA GLY A 16 3.93 -1.36 5.14
C GLY A 16 4.51 -2.76 4.86
N ARG A 17 3.95 -3.81 5.50
CA ARG A 17 4.35 -5.21 5.23
C ARG A 17 3.96 -5.65 3.82
N VAL A 18 2.77 -5.25 3.36
CA VAL A 18 2.27 -5.56 2.01
C VAL A 18 3.14 -4.90 0.96
N LEU A 19 3.36 -3.58 1.06
CA LEU A 19 4.18 -2.82 0.11
C LEU A 19 5.62 -3.35 0.07
N SER A 20 6.23 -3.59 1.24
CA SER A 20 7.55 -4.20 1.33
C SER A 20 7.60 -5.57 0.65
N GLY A 21 6.55 -6.39 0.78
CA GLY A 21 6.43 -7.67 0.11
C GLY A 21 6.39 -7.53 -1.41
N LEU A 22 5.57 -6.63 -1.93
CA LEU A 22 5.45 -6.37 -3.37
C LEU A 22 6.77 -5.91 -3.97
N LEU A 23 7.44 -4.95 -3.32
CA LEU A 23 8.74 -4.44 -3.73
C LEU A 23 9.80 -5.55 -3.77
N LYS A 24 9.83 -6.44 -2.76
CA LYS A 24 10.75 -7.59 -2.72
C LYS A 24 10.52 -8.60 -3.84
N HIS A 25 9.30 -8.71 -4.36
CA HIS A 25 8.99 -9.57 -5.51
C HIS A 25 9.24 -8.89 -6.86
N GLY A 26 9.80 -7.68 -6.87
CA GLY A 26 10.19 -6.97 -8.09
C GLY A 26 9.10 -6.09 -8.69
N TRP A 27 7.95 -5.94 -8.03
CA TRP A 27 6.91 -5.02 -8.48
C TRP A 27 7.32 -3.57 -8.21
N ARG A 28 7.17 -2.71 -9.23
CA ARG A 28 7.56 -1.29 -9.17
C ARG A 28 6.42 -0.33 -9.49
N GLU A 29 5.42 -0.78 -10.26
CA GLU A 29 4.23 -0.01 -10.58
C GLU A 29 3.11 -0.35 -9.58
N ILE A 30 3.12 0.34 -8.44
CA ILE A 30 2.17 0.12 -7.34
C ILE A 30 1.43 1.43 -7.10
N ILE A 31 0.10 1.36 -7.05
CA ILE A 31 -0.77 2.49 -6.72
C ILE A 31 -1.54 2.12 -5.46
N VAL A 32 -1.35 2.87 -4.38
CA VAL A 32 -2.18 2.76 -3.18
C VAL A 32 -3.32 3.77 -3.29
N VAL A 33 -4.54 3.32 -3.03
CA VAL A 33 -5.73 4.19 -2.97
C VAL A 33 -6.25 4.13 -1.55
N ASP A 34 -5.99 5.18 -0.78
CA ASP A 34 -6.54 5.34 0.56
C ASP A 34 -7.99 5.84 0.48
N ASP A 35 -8.92 5.11 1.09
CA ASP A 35 -10.36 5.39 1.09
C ASP A 35 -10.79 6.20 2.32
N GLY A 36 -10.01 7.22 2.69
CA GLY A 36 -10.29 8.10 3.82
C GLY A 36 -10.02 7.43 5.17
N SER A 37 -8.84 6.82 5.32
CA SER A 37 -8.43 6.21 6.60
C SER A 37 -8.37 7.25 7.73
N ALA A 38 -8.71 6.82 8.94
CA ALA A 38 -8.63 7.63 10.16
C ALA A 38 -7.38 7.33 11.00
N ASP A 39 -6.50 6.46 10.50
CA ASP A 39 -5.24 6.09 11.12
C ASP A 39 -4.05 6.44 10.19
N ASP A 40 -2.85 6.00 10.57
CA ASP A 40 -1.60 6.33 9.86
C ASP A 40 -1.41 5.56 8.52
N THR A 41 -2.46 4.97 7.94
CA THR A 41 -2.37 4.18 6.69
C THR A 41 -1.65 4.94 5.58
N ALA A 42 -2.08 6.17 5.30
CA ALA A 42 -1.51 6.99 4.23
C ALA A 42 -0.05 7.36 4.52
N ILE A 43 0.28 7.68 5.78
CA ILE A 43 1.64 8.04 6.21
C ILE A 43 2.60 6.86 6.03
N ILE A 44 2.15 5.63 6.34
CA ILE A 44 2.97 4.43 6.22
C ILE A 44 3.12 3.99 4.74
N ALA A 45 2.22 4.44 3.86
CA ALA A 45 2.20 4.08 2.44
C ALA A 45 3.07 4.97 1.53
N GLU A 46 3.59 6.10 2.02
CA GLU A 46 4.56 6.97 1.30
C GLU A 46 5.94 6.30 1.13
#